data_AF-A0A527G2V9-F1
#
_entry.id   AF-A0A527G2V9-F1
#
_cell.length_a   1.000
_cell.length_b   1.000
_cell.length_c   1.000
_cell.angle_alpha   90.00
_cell.angle_beta   90.00
_cell.angle_gamma   90.00
#
_symmetry.space_group_name_H-M   'P 1'
#
loop_
_entity.id
_entity.type
_entity.pdbx_description
1 polymer ?
#
loop_
_entity_poly.entity_id
_entity_poly.type
_entity_poly.pdbx_seq_one_letter_code
_entity_poly.pdbx_strand_id
1 'polypeptide(L)'
;SVCGGRATCGRCQIEVQEGNFAKHKITSSNDHITPKGAKEERYERVRGLPERRRLSCSAQILGDLVIDVPQDTVINAQTIRKDADTRVIARDSAIRMCYVEIEEPDMHKPL
;
A
#
# COMPACT_ATOMS: atom_id res chain seq x y z
N SER A 1 -4.31 5.21 -0.89
CA SER A 1 -3.38 4.11 -0.55
C SER A 1 -2.01 4.41 -1.14
N VAL A 2 -0.93 4.28 -0.37
CA VAL A 2 0.42 4.68 -0.82
C VAL A 2 0.98 3.77 -1.91
N CYS A 3 0.75 2.46 -1.79
CA CYS A 3 1.21 1.51 -2.79
C CYS A 3 0.25 1.40 -4.00
N GLY A 4 -0.88 2.11 -4.02
CA GLY A 4 -1.85 2.02 -5.10
C GLY A 4 -2.50 0.64 -5.27
N GLY A 5 -2.72 -0.12 -4.20
CA GLY A 5 -3.39 -1.44 -4.28
C GLY A 5 -2.48 -2.63 -4.59
N ARG A 6 -1.17 -2.45 -4.48
CA ARG A 6 -0.16 -3.49 -4.71
C ARG A 6 0.12 -4.39 -3.50
N ALA A 7 -0.52 -4.15 -2.35
CA ALA A 7 -0.32 -4.91 -1.11
C ALA A 7 1.16 -4.99 -0.67
N THR A 8 1.90 -3.88 -0.76
CA THR A 8 3.32 -3.84 -0.35
C THR A 8 3.61 -2.93 0.84
N CYS A 9 2.69 -2.03 1.22
CA CYS A 9 2.95 -0.98 2.20
C CYS A 9 2.33 -1.17 3.58
N GLY A 10 1.36 -2.08 3.76
CA GLY A 10 0.70 -2.31 5.05
C GLY A 10 -0.18 -1.17 5.60
N ARG A 11 -0.22 0.01 4.97
CA ARG A 11 -0.96 1.19 5.50
C ARG A 11 -2.48 1.14 5.34
N CYS A 12 -3.00 0.02 4.85
CA CYS A 12 -4.42 -0.19 4.57
C CYS A 12 -4.92 -1.41 5.35
N GLN A 13 -4.25 -1.73 6.45
CA GLN A 13 -4.69 -2.77 7.35
C GLN A 13 -6.00 -2.34 8.01
N ILE A 14 -6.92 -3.30 8.12
CA ILE A 14 -8.24 -3.15 8.71
C ILE A 14 -8.59 -4.41 9.50
N GLU A 15 -9.56 -4.32 10.40
CA GLU A 15 -10.14 -5.47 11.10
C GLU A 15 -11.66 -5.47 10.93
N VAL A 16 -12.23 -6.66 10.71
CA VAL A 16 -13.69 -6.84 10.63
C VAL A 16 -14.25 -6.99 12.04
N GLN A 17 -15.24 -6.16 12.37
CA GLN A 17 -15.99 -6.27 13.60
C GLN A 17 -17.23 -7.13 13.35
N GLU A 18 -17.28 -8.32 13.95
CA GLU A 18 -18.38 -9.26 13.78
C GLU A 18 -19.47 -9.00 14.83
N GLY A 19 -20.73 -9.01 14.40
CA GLY A 19 -21.88 -8.85 15.29
C GLY A 19 -23.04 -8.07 14.70
N ASN A 20 -24.08 -7.88 15.52
CA ASN A 20 -25.26 -7.10 15.16
C ASN A 20 -25.15 -5.68 15.74
N PHE A 21 -25.07 -4.69 14.86
CA PHE A 21 -24.97 -3.27 15.20
C PHE A 21 -26.35 -2.63 15.08
N ALA A 22 -27.18 -2.83 16.12
CA ALA A 22 -28.58 -2.35 16.15
C ALA A 22 -28.73 -0.85 15.87
N LYS A 23 -27.79 -0.02 16.33
CA LYS A 23 -27.75 1.42 16.06
C LYS A 23 -27.72 1.74 14.56
N HIS A 24 -27.02 0.92 13.80
CA HIS A 24 -26.82 1.10 12.36
C HIS A 24 -27.70 0.16 11.53
N LYS A 25 -28.46 -0.73 12.17
CA LYS A 25 -29.27 -1.79 11.54
C LYS A 25 -28.45 -2.68 10.59
N ILE A 26 -27.20 -2.97 10.97
CA ILE A 26 -26.25 -3.75 10.18
C ILE A 26 -25.87 -5.02 10.94
N THR A 27 -25.87 -6.16 10.24
CA THR A 27 -25.22 -7.39 10.70
C THR A 27 -23.90 -7.54 9.96
N SER A 28 -22.79 -7.47 10.69
CA SER A 28 -21.45 -7.57 10.13
C SER A 28 -20.87 -8.97 10.37
N SER A 29 -20.32 -9.58 9.33
CA SER A 29 -19.72 -10.92 9.34
C SER A 29 -18.45 -10.95 8.50
N ASN A 30 -17.48 -11.81 8.81
CA ASN A 30 -16.36 -12.11 7.90
C ASN A 30 -16.81 -12.70 6.56
N ASP A 31 -18.01 -13.26 6.48
CA ASP A 31 -18.57 -13.76 5.22
C ASP A 31 -18.96 -12.62 4.27
N HIS A 32 -19.10 -11.39 4.78
CA HIS A 32 -19.41 -10.20 3.99
C HIS A 32 -18.16 -9.53 3.40
N ILE A 33 -16.98 -10.16 3.52
CA ILE A 33 -15.75 -9.74 2.86
C ILE A 33 -15.13 -10.92 2.11
N THR A 34 -14.47 -10.65 0.99
CA THR A 34 -13.78 -11.72 0.23
C THR A 34 -12.77 -12.49 1.10
N PRO A 35 -12.56 -13.79 0.84
CA PRO A 35 -11.49 -14.56 1.48
C PRO A 35 -10.11 -13.94 1.29
N LYS A 36 -9.13 -14.35 2.11
CA LYS A 36 -7.73 -13.94 1.91
C LYS A 36 -7.26 -14.37 0.52
N GLY A 37 -6.72 -13.42 -0.24
CA GLY A 37 -6.18 -13.70 -1.57
C GLY A 37 -4.66 -13.74 -1.60
N ALA A 38 -4.09 -14.13 -2.75
CA ALA A 38 -2.64 -14.26 -2.95
C ALA A 38 -1.81 -13.01 -2.58
N LYS A 39 -2.40 -11.80 -2.71
CA LYS A 39 -1.76 -10.54 -2.31
C LYS A 39 -1.56 -10.45 -0.80
N GLU A 40 -2.56 -10.84 -0.02
CA GLU A 40 -2.50 -10.84 1.45
C GLU A 40 -1.56 -11.95 1.95
N GLU A 41 -1.66 -13.14 1.37
CA GLU A 41 -0.76 -14.26 1.69
C GLU A 41 0.71 -13.91 1.42
N ARG A 42 1.00 -13.24 0.30
CA ARG A 42 2.34 -12.75 -0.01
C ARG A 42 2.81 -11.72 1.03
N TYR A 43 1.94 -10.80 1.41
CA TYR A 43 2.28 -9.78 2.41
C TYR A 43 2.56 -10.42 3.77
N GLU A 44 1.69 -11.34 4.21
CA GLU A 44 1.82 -12.11 5.45
C GLU A 44 3.15 -12.88 5.48
N ARG A 45 3.52 -13.54 4.39
CA ARG A 45 4.81 -14.26 4.27
C ARG A 45 6.04 -13.36 4.39
N VAL A 46 5.99 -12.14 3.83
CA VAL A 46 7.17 -11.25 3.72
C VAL A 46 7.30 -10.31 4.92
N ARG A 47 6.19 -9.86 5.49
CA ARG A 47 6.15 -8.80 6.53
C ARG A 47 5.48 -9.26 7.83
N GLY A 48 4.70 -10.34 7.81
CA GLY A 48 3.76 -10.68 8.86
C GLY A 48 2.47 -9.84 8.74
N LEU A 49 1.33 -10.48 8.96
CA LEU A 49 0.03 -9.85 9.09
C LEU A 49 -0.69 -10.47 10.29
N PRO A 50 -1.10 -9.69 11.31
CA PRO A 50 -1.86 -10.23 12.43
C PRO A 50 -3.12 -10.96 11.97
N GLU A 51 -3.53 -12.00 12.70
CA GLU A 51 -4.54 -12.98 12.25
C GLU A 51 -5.88 -12.33 11.86
N ARG A 52 -6.33 -11.33 12.64
CA ARG A 52 -7.58 -10.59 12.41
C ARG A 52 -7.45 -9.46 11.38
N ARG A 53 -6.25 -9.17 10.89
CA ARG A 53 -6.00 -8.05 9.98
C ARG A 53 -6.12 -8.46 8.54
N ARG A 54 -6.74 -7.57 7.77
CA ARG A 54 -6.92 -7.68 6.31
C ARG A 54 -6.35 -6.44 5.64
N LEU A 55 -5.97 -6.55 4.38
CA LEU A 55 -5.55 -5.40 3.57
C LEU A 55 -6.76 -4.90 2.77
N SER A 56 -7.29 -3.73 3.12
CA SER A 56 -8.49 -3.18 2.46
C SER A 56 -8.29 -2.90 0.98
N CYS A 57 -7.04 -2.73 0.52
CA CYS A 57 -6.77 -2.52 -0.90
C CYS A 57 -6.82 -3.81 -1.75
N SER A 58 -6.97 -4.97 -1.13
CA SER A 58 -7.05 -6.28 -1.81
C SER A 58 -8.29 -7.08 -1.43
N ALA A 59 -9.16 -6.55 -0.56
CA ALA A 59 -10.41 -7.19 -0.18
C ALA A 59 -11.60 -6.46 -0.82
N GLN A 60 -12.65 -7.20 -1.16
CA GLN A 60 -13.91 -6.64 -1.64
C GLN A 60 -15.02 -6.87 -0.61
N ILE A 61 -15.89 -5.88 -0.48
CA ILE A 61 -17.06 -5.94 0.38
C ILE A 61 -18.18 -6.63 -0.40
N LEU A 62 -18.74 -7.69 0.17
CA LEU A 62 -19.80 -8.52 -0.41
C LEU A 62 -21.15 -8.36 0.31
N GLY A 63 -21.17 -7.66 1.45
CA GLY A 63 -22.37 -7.39 2.24
C GLY A 63 -22.11 -6.29 3.27
N ASP A 64 -23.07 -6.05 4.16
CA ASP A 64 -22.93 -5.00 5.18
C ASP A 64 -21.81 -5.35 6.17
N LEU A 65 -20.90 -4.40 6.37
CA LEU A 65 -19.67 -4.66 7.12
C LEU A 65 -19.33 -3.47 8.00
N VAL A 66 -18.95 -3.76 9.25
CA VAL A 66 -18.32 -2.80 10.14
C VAL A 66 -16.83 -3.07 10.16
N ILE A 67 -16.06 -2.07 9.77
CA ILE A 67 -14.60 -2.14 9.67
C ILE A 67 -13.99 -1.21 10.71
N ASP A 68 -13.04 -1.72 11.47
CA ASP A 68 -12.18 -0.92 12.34
C ASP A 68 -10.82 -0.66 11.68
N VAL A 69 -10.29 0.55 11.90
CA VAL A 69 -8.98 0.96 11.37
C VAL A 69 -7.98 1.02 12.53
N PRO A 70 -6.99 0.11 12.59
CA PRO A 70 -6.06 0.05 13.71
C PRO A 70 -5.22 1.32 13.86
N GLN A 71 -5.02 1.77 15.09
CA GLN A 71 -4.33 3.03 15.40
C GLN A 71 -2.88 3.09 14.90
N ASP A 72 -2.17 1.96 14.91
CA ASP A 72 -0.80 1.84 14.41
C ASP A 72 -0.70 2.04 12.88
N THR A 73 -1.83 2.00 12.17
CA THR A 73 -1.90 2.25 10.72
C THR A 73 -2.28 3.70 10.41
N VAL A 74 -2.81 4.42 11.40
CA VAL A 74 -3.21 5.82 11.28
C VAL A 74 -1.97 6.70 11.28
N ILE A 75 -1.86 7.54 10.26
CA ILE A 75 -0.80 8.54 10.18
C ILE A 75 -1.38 9.88 10.60
N ASN A 76 -0.99 10.36 11.78
CA ASN A 76 -1.31 11.70 12.27
C ASN A 76 -0.35 12.74 11.66
N ALA A 77 -0.27 12.77 10.33
CA ALA A 77 0.52 13.75 9.60
C ALA A 77 -0.39 14.53 8.66
N GLN A 78 -0.23 15.86 8.65
CA GLN A 78 -0.94 16.71 7.72
C GLN A 78 -0.48 16.38 6.29
N THR A 79 -1.40 15.84 5.49
CA THR A 79 -1.13 15.48 4.10
C THR A 79 -2.03 16.30 3.19
N ILE A 80 -1.43 17.10 2.30
CA ILE A 80 -2.16 17.79 1.25
C ILE A 80 -2.50 16.75 0.17
N ARG A 81 -3.78 16.39 0.06
CA ARG A 81 -4.29 15.54 -1.01
C ARG A 81 -4.91 16.41 -2.10
N LYS A 82 -4.06 16.91 -2.99
CA LYS A 82 -4.50 17.53 -4.25
C LYS A 82 -4.63 16.43 -5.29
N ASP A 83 -5.61 16.55 -6.18
CA ASP A 83 -5.66 15.70 -7.37
C ASP A 83 -4.35 15.83 -8.15
N ALA A 84 -3.96 14.73 -8.81
CA ALA A 84 -2.81 14.75 -9.68
C ALA A 84 -3.10 15.73 -10.82
N ASP A 85 -2.48 16.91 -10.74
CA ASP A 85 -2.53 17.90 -11.81
C ASP A 85 -1.94 17.28 -13.08
N THR A 86 -2.58 17.50 -14.24
CA THR A 86 -2.12 17.01 -15.56
C THR A 86 -0.81 17.65 -16.02
N ARG A 87 -0.24 18.53 -15.21
CA ARG A 87 1.04 19.18 -15.48
C ARG A 87 2.19 18.16 -15.51
N VAL A 88 2.83 18.04 -16.66
CA VAL A 88 4.08 17.30 -16.80
C VAL A 88 5.17 18.02 -16.00
N ILE A 89 5.73 17.34 -15.00
CA ILE A 89 6.89 17.82 -14.25
C ILE A 89 8.11 17.09 -14.82
N ALA A 90 8.89 17.79 -15.65
CA ALA A 90 10.16 17.26 -16.12
C ALA A 90 11.08 17.02 -14.92
N ARG A 91 11.70 15.83 -14.87
CA ARG A 91 12.68 15.52 -13.83
C ARG A 91 13.98 16.23 -14.17
N ASP A 92 14.28 17.32 -13.46
CA ASP A 92 15.57 17.99 -13.51
C ASP A 92 16.25 17.92 -12.14
N SER A 93 16.81 16.75 -11.84
CA SER A 93 17.51 16.52 -10.58
C SER A 93 18.89 17.15 -10.63
N ALA A 94 19.27 17.83 -9.55
CA ALA A 94 20.62 18.41 -9.37
C ALA A 94 21.73 17.35 -9.38
N ILE A 95 21.39 16.08 -9.10
CA ILE A 95 22.31 14.94 -9.09
C ILE A 95 21.78 13.90 -10.08
N ARG A 96 22.68 13.27 -10.85
CA ARG A 96 22.37 12.24 -11.83
C ARG A 96 23.36 11.09 -11.69
N MET A 97 22.88 9.85 -11.75
CA MET A 97 23.76 8.69 -11.90
C MET A 97 24.22 8.63 -13.34
N CYS A 98 25.54 8.65 -13.54
CA CYS A 98 26.16 8.50 -14.85
C CYS A 98 26.87 7.14 -14.89
N TYR A 99 26.54 6.33 -15.88
CA TYR A 99 27.35 5.18 -16.25
C TYR A 99 28.35 5.65 -17.31
N VAL A 100 29.63 5.36 -17.11
CA VAL A 100 30.71 5.73 -18.03
C VAL A 100 31.51 4.47 -18.32
N GLU A 101 31.68 4.18 -19.60
CA GLU A 101 32.66 3.20 -20.07
C GLU A 101 33.95 3.96 -20.40
N ILE A 102 35.05 3.49 -19.84
CA ILE A 102 36.37 4.07 -20.05
C ILE A 102 37.18 3.04 -20.83
N GLU A 103 37.81 3.47 -21.93
CA GLU A 103 38.75 2.65 -22.69
C GLU A 103 39.98 2.31 -21.83
N GLU A 104 40.58 1.13 -22.00
CA GLU A 104 41.80 0.77 -21.27
C GLU A 104 42.93 1.77 -21.60
N PRO A 105 43.72 2.19 -20.60
CA PRO A 105 44.78 3.16 -20.81
C PRO A 105 45.87 2.59 -21.74
N ASP A 106 46.21 3.36 -22.78
CA ASP A 106 47.25 3.03 -23.75
C ASP A 106 48.43 4.02 -23.62
N MET A 107 49.66 3.52 -23.77
CA MET A 107 50.88 4.33 -23.79
C MET A 107 50.88 5.39 -24.90
N HIS A 108 50.08 5.21 -25.96
CA HIS A 108 49.91 6.19 -27.03
C HIS A 108 48.75 7.18 -26.81
N LYS A 109 47.89 6.94 -25.81
CA LYS A 109 46.77 7.81 -25.44
C LYS A 109 46.64 7.85 -23.91
N PRO A 110 47.49 8.63 -23.23
CA PRO A 110 47.44 8.77 -21.78
C PRO A 110 46.21 9.61 -21.39
N LEU A 111 45.09 8.95 -21.14
CA LEU A 111 43.93 9.47 -20.41
C LEU A 111 43.57 8.49 -19.29
#